data_AF-A0A1W1DXT8-F1
#
_entry.id   AF-A0A1W1DXT8-F1
#
_cell.length_a   1.000
_cell.length_b   1.000
_cell.length_c   1.000
_cell.angle_alpha   90.00
_cell.angle_beta   90.00
_cell.angle_gamma   90.00
#
_symmetry.space_group_name_H-M   'P 1'
#
loop_
_entity.id
_entity.type
_entity.pdbx_description
1 polymer ?
#
loop_
_entity_poly.entity_id
_entity_poly.type
_entity_poly.pdbx_seq_one_letter_code
_entity_poly.pdbx_strand_id
1 'polypeptide(L)'
;MLHNHFIVFDKQQLKDAPLTDINNPNLTDGGQHSVFSAYMKDVYMEFMSSLDLKILKPTIGQSAGLALTGYPQGLTSWEIQGGIESLKSIDFWHEYDQILKGFLDFYRAFFAQVSSRNSGVPKKAYYPKEIERTLLFNNNFLSAAKKVREKCLNDAKYASGMRWQPAFKQLIYRDSNGRLIVVISQNSIGNAITELLGVVVKREPNAEAYEKAEPALIDKLLQVRSRLVEADLGHGIATKYWDK
;
A
#
# COMPACT_ATOMS: atom_id res chain seq x y z
N MET A 1 -12.59 5.82 -3.86
CA MET A 1 -11.90 7.06 -4.28
C MET A 1 -10.40 6.79 -4.21
N LEU A 2 -9.72 6.58 -5.34
CA LEU A 2 -8.26 6.47 -5.39
C LEU A 2 -7.71 7.88 -5.15
N HIS A 3 -6.97 8.07 -4.06
CA HIS A 3 -6.34 9.36 -3.76
C HIS A 3 -4.96 9.38 -4.40
N ASN A 4 -4.86 9.95 -5.60
CA ASN A 4 -3.61 10.08 -6.32
C ASN A 4 -2.82 11.25 -5.71
N HIS A 5 -1.66 10.98 -5.13
CA HIS A 5 -0.77 12.01 -4.59
C HIS A 5 0.47 12.07 -5.46
N PHE A 6 0.50 13.01 -6.41
CA PHE A 6 1.72 13.30 -7.15
C PHE A 6 2.58 14.21 -6.27
N ILE A 7 3.64 13.63 -5.69
CA ILE A 7 4.56 14.38 -4.84
C ILE A 7 5.88 14.53 -5.59
N VAL A 8 6.30 15.77 -5.80
CA VAL A 8 7.58 16.12 -6.41
C VAL A 8 8.49 16.65 -5.31
N PHE A 9 9.65 16.02 -5.14
CA PHE A 9 10.68 16.47 -4.23
C PHE A 9 11.90 16.92 -5.02
N ASP A 10 12.54 18.00 -4.58
CA ASP A 10 13.84 18.37 -5.08
C ASP A 10 14.91 17.37 -4.59
N LYS A 11 15.81 16.96 -5.48
CA LYS A 11 16.83 15.95 -5.14
C LYS A 11 17.87 16.47 -4.16
N GLN A 12 18.18 17.76 -4.21
CA GLN A 12 19.14 18.36 -3.29
C GLN A 12 18.53 18.43 -1.89
N GLN A 13 17.27 18.85 -1.78
CA GLN A 13 16.51 18.78 -0.52
C GLN A 13 16.45 17.37 0.07
N LEU A 14 16.25 16.33 -0.76
CA LEU A 14 16.29 14.94 -0.28
C LEU A 14 17.67 14.53 0.25
N LYS A 15 18.76 14.97 -0.39
CA LYS A 15 20.13 14.68 0.05
C LYS A 15 20.48 15.39 1.35
N ASP A 16 20.02 16.62 1.51
CA ASP A 16 20.32 17.46 2.67
C ASP A 16 19.37 17.17 3.84
N ALA A 17 18.34 16.35 3.62
CA ALA A 17 17.40 15.95 4.66
C ALA A 17 18.09 15.09 5.73
N PRO A 18 17.78 15.30 7.02
CA PRO A 18 18.29 14.45 8.10
C PRO A 18 17.82 13.00 7.90
N LEU A 19 18.68 12.06 8.29
CA LEU A 19 18.32 10.65 8.26
C LEU A 19 17.05 10.41 9.08
N THR A 20 16.17 9.62 8.50
CA THR A 20 14.91 9.28 9.13
C THR A 20 15.14 8.51 10.43
N ASP A 21 14.49 8.95 11.52
CA ASP A 21 14.55 8.26 12.82
C ASP A 21 13.86 6.90 12.72
N ILE A 22 14.64 5.81 12.71
CA ILE A 22 14.15 4.43 12.61
C ILE A 22 13.19 4.03 13.74
N ASN A 23 13.18 4.77 14.85
CA ASN A 23 12.28 4.53 15.97
C ASN A 23 11.00 5.36 15.90
N ASN A 24 10.86 6.25 14.90
CA ASN A 24 9.66 7.06 14.77
C ASN A 24 8.48 6.15 14.40
N PRO A 25 7.45 6.07 15.28
CA PRO A 25 6.32 5.14 15.10
C PRO A 25 5.44 5.47 13.90
N ASN A 26 5.64 6.65 13.28
CA ASN A 26 4.96 7.06 12.06
C ASN A 26 5.73 6.66 10.79
N LEU A 27 6.93 6.04 10.89
CA LEU A 27 7.49 5.33 9.75
C LEU A 27 6.70 4.06 9.51
N THR A 28 5.93 4.10 8.45
CA THR A 28 5.46 2.89 7.79
C THR A 28 6.57 2.40 6.87
N ASP A 29 7.47 1.56 7.37
CA ASP A 29 8.07 0.58 6.47
C ASP A 29 6.93 -0.38 6.08
N GLY A 30 6.71 -0.63 4.80
CA GLY A 30 5.66 -1.56 4.35
C GLY A 30 5.98 -3.02 4.67
N GLY A 31 6.88 -3.29 5.63
CA GLY A 31 7.62 -4.53 5.77
C GLY A 31 8.47 -4.79 4.53
N GLN A 32 9.79 -4.57 4.61
CA GLN A 32 10.72 -5.01 3.54
C GLN A 32 10.79 -6.55 3.37
N HIS A 33 9.95 -7.29 4.10
CA HIS A 33 9.77 -8.74 4.04
C HIS A 33 8.29 -9.14 3.97
N SER A 34 7.48 -8.40 3.21
CA SER A 34 6.08 -8.77 3.00
C SER A 34 5.96 -10.06 2.20
N VAL A 35 4.90 -10.84 2.45
CA VAL A 35 4.53 -12.03 1.67
C VAL A 35 4.44 -11.68 0.17
N PHE A 36 4.08 -10.44 -0.15
CA PHE A 36 4.05 -9.93 -1.52
C PHE A 36 5.44 -9.90 -2.15
N SER A 37 6.42 -9.31 -1.48
CA SER A 37 7.81 -9.25 -1.97
C SER A 37 8.43 -10.64 -2.11
N ALA A 38 8.07 -11.59 -1.24
CA ALA A 38 8.67 -12.92 -1.22
C ALA A 38 8.06 -13.90 -2.24
N TYR A 39 6.77 -13.77 -2.57
CA TYR A 39 6.05 -14.80 -3.34
C TYR A 39 5.24 -14.28 -4.52
N MET A 40 4.90 -12.98 -4.55
CA MET A 40 3.91 -12.46 -5.50
C MET A 40 4.50 -11.50 -6.53
N LYS A 41 5.73 -11.02 -6.34
CA LYS A 41 6.38 -10.08 -7.26
C LYS A 41 6.41 -10.60 -8.70
N ASP A 42 6.90 -11.82 -8.91
CA ASP A 42 7.04 -12.37 -10.26
C ASP A 42 5.68 -12.68 -10.89
N VAL A 43 4.74 -13.20 -10.10
CA VAL A 43 3.35 -13.44 -10.56
C VAL A 43 2.67 -12.13 -10.94
N TYR A 44 2.88 -11.07 -10.16
CA TYR A 44 2.34 -9.74 -10.44
C TYR A 44 2.95 -9.16 -11.72
N MET A 45 4.26 -9.31 -11.92
CA MET A 45 4.93 -8.89 -13.16
C MET A 45 4.42 -9.66 -14.38
N GLU A 46 4.23 -10.97 -14.26
CA GLU A 46 3.67 -11.81 -15.33
C GLU A 46 2.23 -11.41 -15.66
N PHE A 47 1.42 -11.10 -14.64
CA PHE A 47 0.07 -10.61 -14.86
C PHE A 47 0.08 -9.25 -15.57
N MET A 48 0.95 -8.33 -15.13
CA MET A 48 1.06 -6.99 -15.72
C MET A 48 1.68 -6.98 -17.12
N SER A 49 2.52 -7.96 -17.47
CA SER A 49 3.11 -8.06 -18.81
C SER A 49 2.09 -8.44 -19.89
N SER A 50 0.90 -8.92 -19.49
CA SER A 50 -0.22 -9.13 -20.40
C SER A 50 -0.86 -7.82 -20.88
N LEU A 51 -0.60 -6.71 -20.19
CA LEU A 51 -1.05 -5.39 -20.61
C LEU A 51 -0.16 -4.92 -21.76
N ASP A 52 -0.75 -4.65 -22.93
CA ASP A 52 -0.04 -4.13 -24.10
C ASP A 52 0.29 -2.63 -23.93
N LEU A 53 1.34 -2.35 -23.17
CA LEU A 53 1.79 -1.00 -22.82
C LEU A 53 2.97 -0.58 -23.70
N LYS A 54 2.87 0.57 -24.35
CA LYS A 54 3.90 1.14 -25.23
C LYS A 54 4.73 2.20 -24.50
N ILE A 55 4.09 3.06 -23.71
CA ILE A 55 4.68 4.17 -22.98
C ILE A 55 5.21 3.71 -21.61
N LEU A 56 4.44 2.92 -20.86
CA LEU A 56 4.78 2.47 -19.52
C LEU A 56 5.50 1.11 -19.58
N LYS A 57 6.84 1.14 -19.61
CA LYS A 57 7.65 -0.08 -19.70
C LYS A 57 8.03 -0.60 -18.32
N PRO A 58 7.72 -1.86 -17.97
CA PRO A 58 8.07 -2.41 -16.68
C PRO A 58 9.58 -2.35 -16.43
N THR A 59 10.00 -1.85 -15.28
CA THR A 59 11.41 -1.86 -14.85
C THR A 59 11.65 -3.01 -13.90
N ILE A 60 12.71 -3.78 -14.14
CA ILE A 60 13.03 -4.96 -13.34
C ILE A 60 14.05 -4.60 -12.24
N GLY A 61 13.83 -5.14 -11.04
CA GLY A 61 14.83 -5.16 -9.97
C GLY A 61 15.06 -3.83 -9.26
N GLN A 62 16.29 -3.61 -8.79
CA GLN A 62 16.70 -2.38 -8.07
C GLN A 62 16.90 -1.17 -9.00
N SER A 63 16.72 -1.35 -10.31
CA SER A 63 16.97 -0.29 -11.30
C SER A 63 16.07 0.93 -11.15
N ALA A 64 14.90 0.78 -10.51
CA ALA A 64 13.99 1.89 -10.23
C ALA A 64 14.36 2.67 -8.95
N GLY A 65 15.18 2.10 -8.06
CA GLY A 65 15.49 2.69 -6.77
C GLY A 65 16.28 4.00 -6.89
N LEU A 66 15.91 5.00 -6.08
CA LEU A 66 16.73 6.17 -5.83
C LEU A 66 18.02 5.73 -5.15
N ALA A 67 19.18 6.07 -5.71
CA ALA A 67 20.47 5.66 -5.13
C ALA A 67 20.66 6.15 -3.68
N LEU A 68 20.02 7.28 -3.34
CA LEU A 68 20.09 7.90 -2.02
C LEU A 68 19.36 7.09 -0.93
N THR A 69 18.19 6.53 -1.24
CA THR A 69 17.29 5.91 -0.25
C THR A 69 17.02 4.43 -0.52
N GLY A 70 17.42 3.94 -1.69
CA GLY A 70 16.99 2.66 -2.26
C GLY A 70 15.52 2.63 -2.71
N TYR A 71 14.69 3.62 -2.34
CA TYR A 71 13.26 3.62 -2.62
C TYR A 71 12.95 3.89 -4.10
N PRO A 72 11.99 3.18 -4.72
CA PRO A 72 11.23 2.05 -4.20
C PRO A 72 12.06 0.76 -4.21
N GLN A 73 11.98 -0.01 -3.12
CA GLN A 73 12.54 -1.36 -3.06
C GLN A 73 11.40 -2.39 -3.16
N GLY A 74 11.53 -3.33 -4.10
CA GLY A 74 10.58 -4.45 -4.24
C GLY A 74 9.20 -4.09 -4.81
N LEU A 75 8.89 -2.80 -5.03
CA LEU A 75 7.66 -2.38 -5.69
C LEU A 75 7.78 -2.45 -7.20
N THR A 76 6.68 -2.87 -7.82
CA THR A 76 6.53 -2.84 -9.26
C THR A 76 6.55 -1.41 -9.77
N SER A 77 7.37 -1.19 -10.79
CA SER A 77 7.69 0.14 -11.30
C SER A 77 7.70 0.12 -12.83
N TRP A 78 7.34 1.24 -13.46
CA TRP A 78 7.33 1.41 -14.91
C TRP A 78 8.09 2.68 -15.31
N GLU A 79 8.98 2.58 -16.27
CA GLU A 79 9.63 3.72 -16.89
C GLU A 79 8.70 4.35 -17.92
N ILE A 80 8.56 5.67 -17.85
CA ILE A 80 7.78 6.48 -18.80
C ILE A 80 8.66 6.76 -20.02
N GLN A 81 8.44 6.01 -21.10
CA GLN A 81 9.11 6.23 -22.37
C GLN A 81 8.72 7.60 -22.93
N GLY A 82 9.68 8.36 -23.48
CA GLY A 82 9.47 9.74 -23.94
C GLY A 82 9.49 10.79 -22.82
N GLY A 83 9.70 10.39 -21.56
CA GLY A 83 9.92 11.31 -20.45
C GLY A 83 8.73 12.23 -20.18
N ILE A 84 9.01 13.51 -19.91
CA ILE A 84 7.99 14.45 -19.42
C ILE A 84 6.94 14.78 -20.48
N GLU A 85 7.30 14.73 -21.76
CA GLU A 85 6.38 15.03 -22.85
C GLU A 85 5.25 14.00 -22.93
N SER A 86 5.55 12.74 -22.59
CA SER A 86 4.54 11.68 -22.55
C SER A 86 3.43 11.93 -21.53
N LEU A 87 3.70 12.68 -20.45
CA LEU A 87 2.68 13.04 -19.46
C LEU A 87 1.58 13.96 -20.04
N LYS A 88 1.87 14.65 -21.14
CA LYS A 88 0.90 15.50 -21.86
C LYS A 88 0.04 14.69 -22.84
N SER A 89 0.43 13.46 -23.15
CA SER A 89 -0.30 12.58 -24.07
C SER A 89 -1.46 11.88 -23.39
N ILE A 90 -2.60 11.79 -24.10
CA ILE A 90 -3.75 11.00 -23.63
C ILE A 90 -3.43 9.50 -23.58
N ASP A 91 -2.51 9.03 -24.43
CA ASP A 91 -2.12 7.61 -24.47
C ASP A 91 -1.42 7.18 -23.18
N PHE A 92 -0.63 8.07 -22.57
CA PHE A 92 -0.02 7.81 -21.26
C PHE A 92 -1.11 7.57 -20.20
N TRP A 93 -2.13 8.42 -20.15
CA TRP A 93 -3.22 8.30 -19.19
C TRP A 93 -4.08 7.07 -19.44
N HIS A 94 -4.24 6.68 -20.71
CA HIS A 94 -4.90 5.43 -21.06
C HIS A 94 -4.12 4.22 -20.53
N GLU A 95 -2.82 4.15 -20.79
CA GLU A 95 -1.96 3.07 -20.27
C GLU A 95 -1.90 3.05 -18.74
N TYR A 96 -1.85 4.23 -18.11
CA TYR A 96 -1.90 4.37 -16.67
C TYR A 96 -3.19 3.75 -16.08
N ASP A 97 -4.33 4.01 -16.71
CA ASP A 97 -5.62 3.43 -16.32
C ASP A 97 -5.65 1.90 -16.54
N GLN A 98 -5.01 1.38 -17.59
CA GLN A 98 -4.86 -0.08 -17.78
C GLN A 98 -4.08 -0.71 -16.61
N ILE A 99 -2.97 -0.09 -16.17
CA ILE A 99 -2.23 -0.59 -15.00
C ILE A 99 -3.10 -0.54 -13.75
N LEU A 100 -3.86 0.54 -13.52
CA LEU A 100 -4.77 0.63 -12.37
C LEU A 100 -5.86 -0.45 -12.38
N LYS A 101 -6.46 -0.71 -13.55
CA LYS A 101 -7.44 -1.80 -13.70
C LYS A 101 -6.81 -3.16 -13.43
N GLY A 102 -5.60 -3.40 -13.96
CA GLY A 102 -4.88 -4.66 -13.76
C GLY A 102 -4.53 -4.83 -12.29
N PHE A 103 -4.06 -3.75 -11.67
CA PHE A 103 -3.79 -3.68 -10.24
C PHE A 103 -5.04 -4.09 -9.43
N LEU A 104 -6.20 -3.48 -9.72
CA LEU A 104 -7.44 -3.80 -9.04
C LEU A 104 -7.82 -5.28 -9.20
N ASP A 105 -7.74 -5.81 -10.42
CA ASP A 105 -8.10 -7.19 -10.72
C ASP A 105 -7.18 -8.22 -10.09
N PHE A 106 -5.87 -7.99 -10.13
CA PHE A 106 -4.88 -8.85 -9.50
C PHE A 106 -5.21 -9.05 -8.02
N TYR A 107 -5.44 -7.94 -7.32
CA TYR A 107 -5.72 -8.00 -5.89
C TYR A 107 -7.13 -8.50 -5.59
N ARG A 108 -8.15 -8.14 -6.38
CA ARG A 108 -9.50 -8.71 -6.22
C ARG A 108 -9.46 -10.23 -6.36
N ALA A 109 -8.72 -10.76 -7.34
CA ALA A 109 -8.52 -12.19 -7.50
C ALA A 109 -7.75 -12.79 -6.32
N PHE A 110 -6.68 -12.12 -5.87
CA PHE A 110 -5.88 -12.58 -4.73
C PHE A 110 -6.74 -12.67 -3.47
N PHE A 111 -7.56 -11.66 -3.20
CA PHE A 111 -8.39 -11.64 -2.01
C PHE A 111 -9.63 -12.51 -2.10
N ALA A 112 -10.16 -12.73 -3.29
CA ALA A 112 -11.14 -13.80 -3.50
C ALA A 112 -10.52 -15.16 -3.15
N GLN A 113 -9.25 -15.41 -3.52
CA GLN A 113 -8.54 -16.60 -3.07
C GLN A 113 -8.30 -16.58 -1.57
N VAL A 114 -7.90 -15.46 -0.95
CA VAL A 114 -7.72 -15.41 0.52
C VAL A 114 -9.05 -15.72 1.22
N SER A 115 -10.18 -15.18 0.76
CA SER A 115 -11.48 -15.37 1.41
C SER A 115 -12.02 -16.78 1.26
N SER A 116 -12.02 -17.31 0.04
CA SER A 116 -12.64 -18.59 -0.30
C SER A 116 -11.69 -19.42 -1.16
N ARG A 117 -11.51 -20.70 -0.79
CA ARG A 117 -10.65 -21.61 -1.54
C ARG A 117 -11.21 -21.82 -2.95
N ASN A 118 -10.32 -21.78 -3.94
CA ASN A 118 -10.65 -22.02 -5.34
C ASN A 118 -11.73 -21.06 -5.88
N SER A 119 -11.72 -19.80 -5.42
CA SER A 119 -12.58 -18.77 -5.98
C SER A 119 -12.36 -18.64 -7.49
N GLY A 120 -13.44 -18.48 -8.25
CA GLY A 120 -13.32 -18.17 -9.67
C GLY A 120 -12.87 -16.73 -9.93
N VAL A 121 -12.91 -16.33 -11.20
CA VAL A 121 -12.66 -14.96 -11.63
C VAL A 121 -13.65 -13.98 -10.94
N PRO A 122 -13.19 -12.87 -10.35
CA PRO A 122 -14.07 -11.87 -9.76
C PRO A 122 -15.12 -11.32 -10.75
N LYS A 123 -16.35 -11.09 -10.28
CA LYS A 123 -17.41 -10.48 -11.10
C LYS A 123 -16.99 -9.09 -11.58
N LYS A 124 -17.24 -8.75 -12.86
CA LYS A 124 -16.82 -7.46 -13.45
C LYS A 124 -15.30 -7.23 -13.35
N ALA A 125 -14.51 -8.29 -13.57
CA ALA A 125 -13.09 -8.13 -13.83
C ALA A 125 -12.88 -7.44 -15.18
N TYR A 126 -11.89 -6.58 -15.26
CA TYR A 126 -11.41 -5.94 -16.49
C TYR A 126 -10.62 -6.91 -17.37
N TYR A 127 -9.84 -7.81 -16.76
CA TYR A 127 -8.96 -8.78 -17.41
C TYR A 127 -9.27 -10.23 -16.96
N PRO A 128 -10.50 -10.73 -17.23
CA PRO A 128 -10.93 -12.03 -16.74
C PRO A 128 -10.09 -13.20 -17.29
N LYS A 129 -9.63 -13.10 -18.54
CA LYS A 129 -8.84 -14.15 -19.19
C LYS A 129 -7.44 -14.24 -18.61
N GLU A 130 -6.85 -13.09 -18.29
CA GLU A 130 -5.52 -12.94 -17.72
C GLU A 130 -5.52 -13.44 -16.26
N ILE A 131 -6.60 -13.16 -15.50
CA ILE A 131 -6.78 -13.71 -14.15
C ILE A 131 -6.81 -15.24 -14.21
N GLU A 132 -7.62 -15.81 -15.09
CA GLU A 132 -7.74 -17.26 -15.22
C GLU A 132 -6.41 -17.90 -15.63
N ARG A 133 -5.76 -17.34 -16.66
CA ARG A 133 -4.51 -17.87 -17.21
C ARG A 133 -3.32 -17.75 -16.27
N THR A 134 -3.16 -16.61 -15.60
CA THR A 134 -1.93 -16.26 -14.87
C THR A 134 -2.05 -16.41 -13.36
N LEU A 135 -3.26 -16.31 -12.79
CA LEU A 135 -3.44 -16.29 -11.32
C LEU A 135 -4.07 -17.57 -10.78
N LEU A 136 -5.19 -18.03 -11.35
CA LEU A 136 -6.02 -19.08 -10.74
C LEU A 136 -5.37 -20.47 -10.69
N PHE A 137 -4.36 -20.72 -11.53
CA PHE A 137 -3.59 -21.96 -11.56
C PHE A 137 -2.12 -21.78 -11.13
N ASN A 138 -1.76 -20.60 -10.62
CA ASN A 138 -0.38 -20.31 -10.23
C ASN A 138 -0.13 -20.76 -8.78
N ASN A 139 0.76 -21.75 -8.60
CA ASN A 139 1.08 -22.32 -7.29
C ASN A 139 1.62 -21.29 -6.29
N ASN A 140 2.44 -20.34 -6.74
CA ASN A 140 2.99 -19.30 -5.86
C ASN A 140 1.88 -18.35 -5.39
N PHE A 141 0.98 -17.97 -6.31
CA PHE A 141 -0.18 -17.13 -6.00
C PHE A 141 -1.12 -17.80 -4.99
N LEU A 142 -1.50 -19.05 -5.24
CA LEU A 142 -2.39 -19.82 -4.37
C LEU A 142 -1.76 -20.12 -3.01
N SER A 143 -0.45 -20.42 -2.97
CA SER A 143 0.30 -20.63 -1.73
C SER A 143 0.39 -19.35 -0.90
N ALA A 144 0.65 -18.20 -1.53
CA ALA A 144 0.65 -16.90 -0.86
C ALA A 144 -0.74 -16.57 -0.28
N ALA A 145 -1.81 -16.77 -1.05
CA ALA A 145 -3.18 -16.55 -0.58
C ALA A 145 -3.52 -17.48 0.61
N LYS A 146 -3.10 -18.75 0.57
CA LYS A 146 -3.25 -19.70 1.68
C LYS A 146 -2.53 -19.21 2.95
N LYS A 147 -1.26 -18.81 2.83
CA LYS A 147 -0.46 -18.29 3.96
C LYS A 147 -1.11 -17.06 4.60
N VAL A 148 -1.57 -16.12 3.77
CA VAL A 148 -2.26 -14.92 4.26
C VAL A 148 -3.56 -15.31 4.98
N ARG A 149 -4.37 -16.21 4.42
CA ARG A 149 -5.60 -16.69 5.06
C ARG A 149 -5.32 -17.32 6.42
N GLU A 150 -4.38 -18.26 6.50
CA GLU A 150 -4.04 -18.97 7.74
C GLU A 150 -3.57 -17.98 8.81
N LYS A 151 -2.75 -17.00 8.44
CA LYS A 151 -2.29 -15.98 9.38
C LYS A 151 -3.42 -15.05 9.85
N CYS A 152 -4.37 -14.70 8.97
CA CYS A 152 -5.54 -13.90 9.36
C CYS A 152 -6.48 -14.63 10.33
N LEU A 153 -6.65 -15.95 10.17
CA LEU A 153 -7.50 -16.75 11.05
C LEU A 153 -6.89 -16.93 12.45
N ASN A 154 -5.56 -16.97 12.54
CA ASN A 154 -4.84 -17.26 13.78
C ASN A 154 -4.34 -16.01 14.53
N ASP A 155 -4.28 -14.85 13.87
CA ASP A 155 -3.74 -13.61 14.46
C ASP A 155 -4.62 -12.40 14.13
N ALA A 156 -5.44 -12.02 15.11
CA ALA A 156 -6.33 -10.85 15.03
C ALA A 156 -5.54 -9.52 14.94
N LYS A 157 -4.33 -9.43 15.50
CA LYS A 157 -3.47 -8.23 15.37
C LYS A 157 -2.92 -8.14 13.96
N TYR A 158 -2.53 -9.25 13.34
CA TYR A 158 -2.13 -9.28 11.93
C TYR A 158 -3.29 -8.93 10.99
N ALA A 159 -4.48 -9.48 11.23
CA ALA A 159 -5.68 -9.15 10.45
C ALA A 159 -6.05 -7.66 10.57
N SER A 160 -5.96 -7.10 11.78
CA SER A 160 -6.14 -5.65 12.02
C SER A 160 -5.01 -4.83 11.39
N GLY A 161 -3.76 -5.30 11.46
CA GLY A 161 -2.59 -4.67 10.87
C GLY A 161 -2.71 -4.53 9.35
N MET A 162 -3.14 -5.58 8.64
CA MET A 162 -3.40 -5.48 7.19
C MET A 162 -4.50 -4.47 6.82
N ARG A 163 -5.38 -4.12 7.76
CA ARG A 163 -6.45 -3.12 7.58
C ARG A 163 -5.98 -1.69 7.84
N TRP A 164 -5.11 -1.50 8.83
CA TRP A 164 -4.76 -0.19 9.37
C TRP A 164 -3.35 0.26 9.08
N GLN A 165 -2.44 -0.65 8.73
CA GLN A 165 -1.10 -0.28 8.28
C GLN A 165 -1.26 0.45 6.95
N PRO A 166 -0.97 1.77 6.93
CA PRO A 166 -0.89 2.48 5.69
C PRO A 166 0.33 1.92 4.99
N ALA A 167 0.13 1.42 3.80
CA ALA A 167 1.16 1.57 2.80
C ALA A 167 0.41 1.72 1.53
N PHE A 168 0.72 2.79 0.81
CA PHE A 168 0.90 2.81 -0.62
C PHE A 168 0.38 4.09 -1.29
N LYS A 169 1.26 4.63 -2.14
CA LYS A 169 1.15 5.88 -2.85
C LYS A 169 1.36 5.56 -4.33
N GLN A 170 0.60 6.22 -5.20
CA GLN A 170 0.97 6.34 -6.60
C GLN A 170 2.01 7.44 -6.67
N LEU A 171 3.20 7.14 -7.18
CA LEU A 171 4.29 8.11 -7.28
C LEU A 171 4.81 8.15 -8.70
N ILE A 172 5.06 9.36 -9.20
CA ILE A 172 5.89 9.60 -10.36
C ILE A 172 7.10 10.37 -9.88
N TYR A 173 8.31 9.86 -10.14
CA TYR A 173 9.55 10.51 -9.71
C TYR A 173 10.63 10.35 -10.77
N ARG A 174 11.70 11.14 -10.64
CA ARG A 174 12.93 10.97 -11.44
C ARG A 174 13.94 10.12 -10.68
N ASP A 175 14.35 9.01 -11.26
CA ASP A 175 15.41 8.16 -10.69
C ASP A 175 16.78 8.83 -10.77
N SER A 176 17.83 8.20 -10.24
CA SER A 176 19.21 8.72 -10.28
C SER A 176 19.72 9.02 -11.70
N ASN A 177 19.23 8.30 -12.71
CA ASN A 177 19.60 8.47 -14.12
C ASN A 177 18.76 9.52 -14.85
N GLY A 178 17.82 10.17 -14.15
CA GLY A 178 16.94 11.19 -14.71
C GLY A 178 15.70 10.64 -15.44
N ARG A 179 15.51 9.32 -15.42
CA ARG A 179 14.34 8.64 -16.01
C ARG A 179 13.11 8.89 -15.17
N LEU A 180 11.96 9.06 -15.82
CA LEU A 180 10.69 9.16 -15.10
C LEU A 180 10.14 7.77 -14.82
N ILE A 181 9.88 7.49 -13.55
CA ILE A 181 9.39 6.20 -13.07
C ILE A 181 8.04 6.39 -12.40
N VAL A 182 7.09 5.53 -12.76
CA VAL A 182 5.79 5.37 -12.11
C VAL A 182 5.85 4.17 -11.17
N VAL A 183 5.41 4.36 -9.93
CA VAL A 183 5.19 3.29 -8.96
C VAL A 183 3.74 3.32 -8.54
N ILE A 184 3.09 2.16 -8.59
CA ILE A 184 1.73 1.98 -8.11
C ILE A 184 1.77 0.96 -7.00
N SER A 185 1.12 1.29 -5.89
CA SER A 185 1.09 0.42 -4.74
C SER A 185 -0.30 0.39 -4.07
N GLN A 186 -0.58 -0.69 -3.35
CA GLN A 186 -1.82 -1.23 -2.71
C GLN A 186 -2.38 -0.67 -1.37
N ASN A 187 -2.95 0.54 -1.29
CA ASN A 187 -3.44 1.05 0.02
C ASN A 187 -4.92 0.72 0.33
N SER A 188 -5.68 0.16 -0.61
CA SER A 188 -7.15 0.17 -0.52
C SER A 188 -7.82 -1.18 -0.25
N ILE A 189 -7.08 -2.20 0.18
CA ILE A 189 -7.57 -3.59 0.07
C ILE A 189 -7.74 -4.33 1.40
N GLY A 190 -7.14 -3.83 2.48
CA GLY A 190 -7.34 -4.36 3.83
C GLY A 190 -8.81 -4.43 4.27
N ASN A 191 -9.63 -3.43 3.93
CA ASN A 191 -11.06 -3.40 4.27
C ASN A 191 -11.87 -4.51 3.57
N ALA A 192 -11.57 -4.79 2.30
CA ALA A 192 -12.26 -5.82 1.52
C ALA A 192 -11.97 -7.23 2.09
N ILE A 193 -10.76 -7.47 2.60
CA ILE A 193 -10.34 -8.76 3.16
C ILE A 193 -11.13 -9.12 4.41
N THR A 194 -11.26 -8.18 5.34
CA THR A 194 -11.93 -8.42 6.63
C THR A 194 -13.43 -8.66 6.47
N GLU A 195 -14.06 -7.98 5.50
CA GLU A 195 -15.47 -8.21 5.15
C GLU A 195 -15.66 -9.55 4.43
N LEU A 196 -14.79 -9.88 3.48
CA LEU A 196 -14.88 -11.13 2.70
C LEU A 196 -14.52 -12.38 3.50
N LEU A 197 -13.62 -12.29 4.49
CA LEU A 197 -13.25 -13.42 5.36
C LEU A 197 -14.28 -13.69 6.48
N GLY A 198 -15.34 -12.89 6.59
CA GLY A 198 -16.26 -12.98 7.73
C GLY A 198 -15.61 -12.68 9.09
N VAL A 199 -14.38 -12.15 9.09
CA VAL A 199 -13.70 -11.61 10.28
C VAL A 199 -14.28 -10.21 10.51
N VAL A 200 -15.57 -10.20 10.82
CA VAL A 200 -16.24 -9.02 11.35
C VAL A 200 -15.74 -8.90 12.78
N VAL A 201 -14.89 -7.91 13.05
CA VAL A 201 -14.72 -7.44 14.42
C VAL A 201 -16.11 -6.98 14.85
N LYS A 202 -16.79 -7.80 15.64
CA LYS A 202 -18.09 -7.45 16.21
C LYS A 202 -17.84 -6.25 17.12
N ARG A 203 -18.22 -5.07 16.64
CA ARG A 203 -18.12 -3.83 17.40
C ARG A 203 -19.31 -3.80 18.34
N GLU A 204 -19.09 -4.30 19.54
CA GLU A 204 -20.03 -4.11 20.63
C GLU A 204 -19.60 -2.88 21.42
N PRO A 205 -20.52 -1.95 21.73
CA PRO A 205 -20.26 -0.94 22.73
C PRO A 205 -19.89 -1.62 24.04
N ASN A 206 -18.62 -1.53 24.42
CA ASN A 206 -18.11 -2.07 25.67
C ASN A 206 -17.54 -0.91 26.47
N ALA A 207 -18.44 -0.17 27.11
CA ALA A 207 -18.11 1.01 27.91
C ALA A 207 -17.10 0.64 29.02
N GLU A 208 -17.30 -0.50 29.69
CA GLU A 208 -16.43 -0.93 30.78
C GLU A 208 -14.98 -1.24 30.31
N ALA A 209 -14.82 -1.87 29.15
CA ALA A 209 -13.51 -2.09 28.56
C ALA A 209 -12.86 -0.78 28.08
N TYR A 210 -13.68 0.16 27.58
CA TYR A 210 -13.21 1.48 27.17
C TYR A 210 -12.76 2.30 28.39
N GLU A 211 -13.55 2.37 29.45
CA GLU A 211 -13.24 3.05 30.71
C GLU A 211 -11.95 2.52 31.35
N LYS A 212 -11.67 1.21 31.23
CA LYS A 212 -10.39 0.62 31.71
C LYS A 212 -9.18 1.08 30.89
N ALA A 213 -9.35 1.33 29.59
CA ALA A 213 -8.28 1.73 28.69
C ALA A 213 -8.14 3.26 28.55
N GLU A 214 -9.22 4.00 28.81
CA GLU A 214 -9.35 5.43 28.60
C GLU A 214 -8.27 6.23 29.35
N PRO A 215 -7.96 6.01 30.64
CA PRO A 215 -6.94 6.79 31.34
C PRO A 215 -5.58 6.77 30.65
N ALA A 216 -5.11 5.59 30.24
CA ALA A 216 -3.81 5.45 29.57
C ALA A 216 -3.80 6.05 28.15
N LEU A 217 -4.95 6.13 27.49
CA LEU A 217 -5.10 6.79 26.19
C LEU A 217 -5.11 8.31 26.36
N ILE A 218 -5.83 8.83 27.37
CA ILE A 218 -5.82 10.25 27.73
C ILE A 218 -4.41 10.69 28.10
N ASP A 219 -3.68 9.95 28.92
CA ASP A 219 -2.29 10.28 29.29
C ASP A 219 -1.39 10.44 28.06
N LYS A 220 -1.50 9.53 27.07
CA LYS A 220 -0.75 9.65 25.82
C LYS A 220 -1.15 10.88 25.01
N LEU A 221 -2.43 11.19 24.94
CA LEU A 221 -2.93 12.39 24.25
C LEU A 221 -2.43 13.67 24.92
N LEU A 222 -2.44 13.71 26.26
CA LEU A 222 -1.93 14.84 27.04
C LEU A 222 -0.42 14.99 26.88
N GLN A 223 0.36 13.90 26.84
CA GLN A 223 1.80 13.95 26.55
C GLN A 223 2.09 14.51 25.16
N VAL A 224 1.33 14.08 24.14
CA VAL A 224 1.46 14.63 22.78
C VAL A 224 1.10 16.11 22.76
N ARG A 225 0.00 16.50 23.42
CA ARG A 225 -0.40 17.90 23.57
C ARG A 225 0.71 18.73 24.19
N SER A 226 1.31 18.28 25.29
CA SER A 226 2.43 19.00 25.93
C SER A 226 3.60 19.21 24.97
N ARG A 227 3.98 18.18 24.21
CA ARG A 227 5.04 18.29 23.19
C ARG A 227 4.71 19.28 22.08
N LEU A 228 3.44 19.38 21.69
CA LEU A 228 2.99 20.37 20.68
C LEU A 228 3.02 21.80 21.25
N VAL A 229 2.66 21.98 22.52
CA VAL A 229 2.74 23.27 23.21
C VAL A 229 4.21 23.69 23.40
N GLU A 230 5.08 22.77 23.82
CA GLU A 230 6.53 22.99 23.92
C GLU A 230 7.17 23.38 22.57
N ALA A 231 6.60 22.88 21.47
CA ALA A 231 7.01 23.22 20.11
C ALA A 231 6.35 24.49 19.55
N ASP A 232 5.61 25.25 20.36
CA ASP A 232 4.88 26.47 19.97
C ASP A 232 3.86 26.26 18.82
N LEU A 233 3.29 25.05 18.73
CA LEU A 233 2.30 24.68 17.72
C LEU A 233 0.85 24.88 18.18
N GLY A 234 0.66 25.61 19.28
CA GLY A 234 -0.65 25.94 19.83
C GLY A 234 -0.70 25.87 21.36
N HIS A 235 -1.91 25.82 21.90
CA HIS A 235 -2.17 25.84 23.34
C HIS A 235 -3.18 24.75 23.73
N GLY A 236 -3.08 24.25 24.95
CA GLY A 236 -4.01 23.26 25.49
C GLY A 236 -5.43 23.82 25.64
N ILE A 237 -6.40 23.07 25.12
CA ILE A 237 -7.83 23.35 25.31
C ILE A 237 -8.33 22.45 26.44
N ALA A 238 -8.82 23.07 27.52
CA ALA A 238 -9.49 22.36 28.60
C ALA A 238 -10.86 21.86 28.14
N THR A 239 -11.27 20.71 28.67
CA THR A 239 -12.61 20.16 28.51
C THR A 239 -13.17 19.80 29.88
N LYS A 240 -14.43 19.38 29.93
CA LYS A 240 -15.05 18.84 31.15
C LYS A 240 -14.37 17.58 31.71
N TYR A 241 -13.46 16.95 30.95
CA TYR A 241 -12.82 15.67 31.30
C TYR A 241 -11.32 15.79 31.54
N TRP A 242 -10.69 16.88 31.11
CA TRP A 242 -9.27 17.13 31.33
C TRP A 242 -8.96 18.63 31.30
N ASP A 243 -8.07 19.04 32.19
CA ASP A 243 -7.63 20.42 32.30
C ASP A 243 -6.63 20.80 31.19
N LYS A 244 -6.25 22.08 31.14
CA LYS A 244 -5.34 22.64 30.15
C LYS A 244 -3.97 21.97 30.13
#